data_AF-A0A8J4UPS6-F1
#
_entry.id   AF-A0A8J4UPS6-F1
#
_cell.length_a   1.000
_cell.length_b   1.000
_cell.length_c   1.000
_cell.angle_alpha   90.00
_cell.angle_beta   90.00
_cell.angle_gamma   90.00
#
_symmetry.space_group_name_H-M   'P 1'
#
loop_
_entity.id
_entity.type
_entity.pdbx_description
1 polymer ?
#
loop_
_entity_poly.entity_id
_entity_poly.type
_entity_poly.pdbx_seq_one_letter_code
_entity_poly.pdbx_strand_id
1 'polypeptide(L)' 'MSLSAKDKDAIKAFWAKIAPKAEEIGSEALYRMLTVYPQTKNYFSHWNDLSYGSVQVKKHGK' A
#
# COMPACT_ATOMS: atom_id res chain seq x y z
N MET A 1 -19.03 1.66 -17.16
CA MET A 1 -17.68 2.23 -17.07
C MET A 1 -16.69 1.10 -16.92
N SER A 2 -15.77 0.94 -17.87
CA SER A 2 -14.68 -0.04 -17.84
C SER A 2 -13.42 0.63 -18.38
N LEU A 3 -12.25 0.10 -18.01
CA LEU A 3 -10.97 0.64 -18.46
C LEU A 3 -10.83 0.52 -19.98
N SER A 4 -10.50 1.63 -20.64
CA SER A 4 -10.13 1.64 -22.05
C SER A 4 -8.80 0.92 -22.29
N ALA A 5 -8.47 0.63 -23.55
CA ALA A 5 -7.15 0.10 -23.90
C ALA A 5 -6.02 1.04 -23.42
N LYS A 6 -6.20 2.35 -23.64
CA LYS A 6 -5.25 3.39 -23.22
C LYS A 6 -5.01 3.38 -21.71
N ASP A 7 -6.07 3.21 -20.90
CA ASP A 7 -5.94 3.17 -19.44
C ASP A 7 -5.11 1.96 -19.00
N LYS A 8 -5.38 0.79 -19.59
CA LYS A 8 -4.65 -0.45 -19.28
C LYS A 8 -3.17 -0.34 -19.65
N ASP A 9 -2.87 0.26 -20.81
CA ASP A 9 -1.49 0.44 -21.28
C ASP A 9 -0.74 1.43 -20.38
N ALA A 10 -1.38 2.51 -19.95
CA ALA A 10 -0.82 3.46 -19.01
C ALA A 10 -0.52 2.81 -17.64
N ILE A 11 -1.45 2.04 -17.07
CA ILE A 11 -1.26 1.34 -15.80
C ILE A 11 -0.10 0.34 -15.90
N LYS A 12 -0.04 -0.45 -16.98
CA LYS A 12 1.06 -1.42 -17.20
C LYS A 12 2.41 -0.73 -17.32
N ALA A 13 2.49 0.32 -18.13
CA ALA A 13 3.73 1.08 -18.35
C ALA A 13 4.22 1.77 -17.07
N PHE A 14 3.29 2.29 -16.25
CA PHE A 14 3.61 2.85 -14.94
C PHE A 14 4.07 1.77 -13.96
N TRP A 15 3.32 0.67 -13.85
CA TRP A 15 3.62 -0.42 -12.93
C TRP A 15 5.00 -1.03 -13.20
N ALA A 16 5.37 -1.22 -14.47
CA ALA A 16 6.70 -1.71 -14.85
C ALA A 16 7.86 -0.85 -14.31
N LYS A 17 7.65 0.47 -14.13
CA LYS A 17 8.66 1.38 -13.58
C LYS A 17 8.74 1.32 -12.06
N ILE A 18 7.61 1.15 -11.38
CA ILE A 18 7.53 1.23 -9.92
C ILE A 18 7.58 -0.12 -9.21
N ALA A 19 7.40 -1.24 -9.92
CA ALA A 19 7.38 -2.58 -9.35
C ALA A 19 8.60 -2.93 -8.47
N PRO A 20 9.85 -2.54 -8.80
CA PRO A 20 10.99 -2.79 -7.91
C PRO A 20 10.90 -2.10 -6.53
N LYS A 21 10.00 -1.14 -6.37
CA LYS A 21 9.74 -0.37 -5.14
C LYS A 21 8.40 -0.70 -4.48
N ALA A 22 7.70 -1.74 -4.94
CA ALA A 22 6.35 -2.06 -4.45
C ALA A 22 6.29 -2.24 -2.92
N GLU A 23 7.27 -2.92 -2.32
CA GLU A 23 7.34 -3.15 -0.87
C GLU A 23 7.50 -1.84 -0.06
N GLU A 24 8.35 -0.93 -0.55
CA GLU A 24 8.55 0.39 0.06
C GLU A 24 7.28 1.24 -0.06
N ILE A 25 6.69 1.29 -1.26
CA ILE A 25 5.47 2.04 -1.56
C ILE A 25 4.28 1.53 -0.72
N GLY A 26 4.07 0.22 -0.67
CA GLY A 26 2.93 -0.36 0.02
C GLY A 26 3.08 -0.30 1.55
N SER A 27 4.28 -0.48 2.10
CA SER A 27 4.54 -0.26 3.54
C SER A 27 4.24 1.19 3.94
N GLU A 28 4.64 2.16 3.11
CA GLU A 28 4.39 3.57 3.38
C GLU A 28 2.92 3.94 3.23
N ALA A 29 2.25 3.43 2.18
CA ALA A 29 0.82 3.63 1.98
C ALA A 29 -0.02 3.07 3.14
N LEU A 30 0.29 1.86 3.61
CA LEU A 30 -0.41 1.24 4.75
C LEU A 30 -0.18 2.03 6.04
N TYR A 31 1.06 2.40 6.35
CA TYR A 31 1.36 3.22 7.53
C TYR A 31 0.63 4.57 7.50
N ARG A 32 0.65 5.25 6.35
CA ARG A 32 -0.05 6.53 6.16
C ARG A 32 -1.56 6.37 6.32
N MET A 33 -2.14 5.28 5.81
CA MET A 33 -3.57 4.98 6.01
C MET A 33 -3.89 4.83 7.51
N LEU A 34 -3.12 4.01 8.23
CA LEU A 34 -3.33 3.77 9.67
C LEU A 34 -3.17 5.06 10.50
N THR A 35 -2.30 5.97 10.07
CA THR A 35 -1.99 7.21 10.80
C THR A 35 -2.96 8.34 10.47
N VAL A 36 -3.23 8.58 9.19
CA VAL A 36 -4.06 9.69 8.69
C VAL A 36 -5.56 9.36 8.81
N TYR A 37 -5.91 8.07 8.72
CA TYR A 37 -7.28 7.58 8.83
C TYR A 37 -7.38 6.58 10.00
N PRO A 38 -7.34 7.04 11.26
CA PRO A 38 -7.20 6.16 12.42
C PRO A 38 -8.35 5.16 12.61
N GLN A 39 -9.53 5.39 12.04
CA GLN A 39 -10.63 4.42 12.03
C GLN A 39 -10.25 3.10 11.34
N THR A 40 -9.28 3.13 10.42
CA THR A 40 -8.79 1.93 9.74
C THR A 40 -7.98 1.02 10.65
N LYS A 41 -7.47 1.51 11.80
CA LYS A 41 -6.75 0.69 12.79
C LYS A 41 -7.61 -0.43 13.36
N ASN A 42 -8.93 -0.31 13.34
CA ASN A 42 -9.84 -1.35 13.84
C ASN A 42 -9.66 -2.69 13.11
N TYR A 43 -9.31 -2.68 11.81
CA TYR A 43 -9.03 -3.89 11.04
C TYR A 43 -7.70 -4.56 11.41
N PHE A 44 -6.81 -3.83 12.09
CA PHE A 44 -5.45 -4.25 12.44
C PHE A 44 -5.22 -4.28 13.96
N SER A 45 -6.29 -4.31 14.76
CA SER A 45 -6.23 -4.31 16.24
C SER A 45 -5.52 -5.53 16.84
N HIS A 46 -5.33 -6.58 16.05
CA HIS A 46 -4.57 -7.78 16.41
C HIS A 46 -3.04 -7.61 16.25
N TRP A 47 -2.56 -6.47 15.74
CA TRP A 47 -1.13 -6.17 15.66
C TRP A 47 -0.69 -5.36 16.88
N ASN A 48 0.41 -5.79 17.48
CA ASN A 48 1.03 -5.10 18.62
C ASN A 48 1.71 -3.77 18.23
N ASP A 49 2.05 -3.60 16.95
CA ASP A 49 2.78 -2.42 16.46
C ASP A 49 2.32 -1.98 15.06
N LEU A 50 1.73 -0.78 15.02
CA LEU A 50 1.26 -0.10 13.80
C LEU A 50 2.16 1.08 13.39
N SER A 51 3.32 1.23 14.03
CA SER A 51 4.25 2.32 13.78
C SER A 51 4.95 2.21 12.42
N TYR A 52 5.58 3.31 12.00
CA TYR A 52 6.33 3.34 10.76
C TYR A 52 7.47 2.32 10.79
N GLY A 53 7.45 1.42 9.81
CA GLY A 53 8.50 0.42 9.65
C GLY A 53 8.41 -0.78 10.59
N SER A 54 7.28 -0.96 11.30
CA SER A 54 7.00 -2.19 12.04
C SER A 54 7.03 -3.42 11.12
N VAL A 55 7.36 -4.58 11.68
CA VAL A 55 7.48 -5.83 10.93
C VAL A 55 6.14 -6.20 10.28
N GLN A 56 5.03 -6.01 11.00
CA GLN A 56 3.69 -6.31 10.48
C GLN A 56 3.31 -5.38 9.32
N VAL A 57 3.55 -4.07 9.46
CA VAL A 57 3.23 -3.07 8.42
C VAL A 57 4.06 -3.31 7.16
N LYS A 58 5.37 -3.55 7.31
CA LYS A 58 6.24 -3.87 6.17
C LYS A 58 5.81 -5.15 5.45
N LYS A 59 5.52 -6.21 6.21
CA LYS A 59 5.15 -7.51 5.66
C LYS A 59 3.81 -7.45 4.91
N HIS A 60 2.83 -6.71 5.44
CA HIS A 60 1.50 -6.61 4.81
C HIS A 60 1.48 -5.63 3.63
N GLY A 61 2.37 -4.63 3.62
CA GLY A 61 2.51 -3.68 2.53
C GLY A 61 3.32 -4.19 1.33
N LYS A 62 3.85 -5.42 1.38
CA LYS A 62 4.60 -6.05 0.28
C LYS A 62 3.67 -6.72 -0.72
#